data_AF-A0A4Q2R5T6-F1
#
_entry.id   AF-A0A4Q2R5T6-F1
#
_cell.length_a   1.000
_cell.length_b   1.000
_cell.length_c   1.000
_cell.angle_alpha   90.00
_cell.angle_beta   90.00
_cell.angle_gamma   90.00
#
_symmetry.space_group_name_H-M   'P 1'
#
loop_
_entity.id
_entity.type
_entity.pdbx_description
1 polymer ?
#
loop_
_entity_poly.entity_id
_entity_poly.type
_entity_poly.pdbx_seq_one_letter_code
_entity_poly.pdbx_strand_id
1 'polypeptide(L)'
;MRIAILRCPPSPPSRSRALSLLALSALLLGSAAAAAAPATVGAVDKAQGQVEASQAGVPRDLAVAAPVLFGDRLRTGPAARLEAKLADGTVLTLGEKGRLTVDKFVYDPDRDGGRLALTVKSGAFLFVGGRIEGPTGGHVDIHTPVGTLGVRGTTVWGGHIDGGFGVLVLSGEVSLKTPRGTVTMRKGQGTMVYDGKAPSGAAPWPDDRVNRAVATISFDPATASEPAASEPLTFDRLLHDVLPAR
;
A
#
# COMPACT_ATOMS: atom_id res chain seq x y z
N MET A 1 -25.25 -2.41 107.25
CA MET A 1 -24.01 -3.07 106.76
C MET A 1 -24.20 -3.31 105.26
N ARG A 2 -23.29 -2.76 104.45
CA ARG A 2 -23.34 -2.63 102.99
C ARG A 2 -23.36 -3.99 102.28
N ILE A 3 -24.11 -4.12 101.19
CA ILE A 3 -23.76 -4.79 99.92
C ILE A 3 -24.84 -4.35 98.91
N ALA A 4 -24.53 -3.37 98.06
CA ALA A 4 -25.35 -2.97 96.93
C ALA A 4 -24.62 -3.41 95.66
N ILE A 5 -25.09 -4.52 95.08
CA ILE A 5 -24.52 -5.14 93.89
C ILE A 5 -25.10 -4.42 92.67
N LEU A 6 -24.36 -3.48 92.12
CA LEU A 6 -24.71 -2.78 90.88
C LEU A 6 -24.65 -3.77 89.71
N ARG A 7 -25.82 -4.12 89.17
CA ARG A 7 -25.96 -4.90 87.93
C ARG A 7 -25.65 -3.99 86.73
N CYS A 8 -24.70 -4.42 85.92
CA CYS A 8 -24.27 -3.76 84.68
C CYS A 8 -25.38 -3.86 83.61
N PRO A 9 -25.69 -2.78 82.87
CA PRO A 9 -26.61 -2.85 81.74
C PRO A 9 -25.99 -3.54 80.51
N PRO A 10 -26.80 -4.20 79.66
CA PRO A 10 -26.32 -4.91 78.48
C PRO A 10 -25.87 -3.96 77.36
N SER A 11 -24.80 -4.35 76.67
CA SER A 11 -24.21 -3.60 75.55
C SER A 11 -25.07 -3.67 74.28
N PRO A 12 -25.09 -2.61 73.45
CA PRO A 12 -25.77 -2.62 72.15
C PRO A 12 -24.95 -3.34 71.07
N PRO A 13 -25.60 -3.98 70.07
CA PRO A 13 -24.90 -4.70 69.01
C PRO A 13 -24.21 -3.76 68.01
N SER A 14 -22.99 -4.15 67.60
CA SER A 14 -22.15 -3.42 66.65
C SER A 14 -22.79 -3.35 65.26
N ARG A 15 -23.20 -2.16 64.85
CA ARG A 15 -23.53 -1.82 63.46
C ARG A 15 -22.38 -1.03 62.86
N SER A 16 -21.36 -1.68 62.29
CA SER A 16 -20.30 -0.99 61.54
C SER A 16 -19.55 -1.95 60.62
N ARG A 17 -20.23 -2.50 59.61
CA ARG A 17 -19.60 -3.19 58.47
C ARG A 17 -20.45 -3.03 57.21
N ALA A 18 -20.63 -1.81 56.71
CA ALA A 18 -21.36 -1.62 55.44
C ALA A 18 -21.01 -0.33 54.68
N LEU A 19 -19.84 0.29 54.91
CA LEU A 19 -19.53 1.60 54.30
C LEU A 19 -18.08 1.75 53.80
N SER A 20 -17.46 0.70 53.25
CA SER A 20 -16.09 0.82 52.70
C SER A 20 -15.86 0.14 51.34
N LEU A 21 -16.91 -0.18 50.58
CA LEU A 21 -16.77 -0.84 49.26
C LEU A 21 -17.29 -0.02 48.07
N LEU A 22 -17.72 1.23 48.26
CA LEU A 22 -18.31 2.05 47.18
C LEU A 22 -17.37 3.10 46.57
N ALA A 23 -16.10 3.17 46.98
CA ALA A 23 -15.17 4.23 46.54
C ALA A 23 -14.05 3.75 45.58
N LEU A 24 -14.07 2.48 45.14
CA LEU A 24 -13.03 1.91 44.25
C LEU A 24 -13.59 1.43 42.90
N SER A 25 -14.75 1.93 42.48
CA SER A 25 -15.39 1.54 41.21
C SER A 25 -15.48 2.69 40.19
N ALA A 26 -14.96 3.88 40.51
CA ALA A 26 -15.11 5.08 39.68
C ALA A 26 -13.86 5.49 38.88
N LEU A 27 -12.77 4.73 38.93
CA LEU A 27 -11.49 5.10 38.32
C LEU A 27 -11.04 4.16 37.18
N LEU A 28 -11.99 3.68 36.37
CA LEU A 28 -11.71 2.84 35.20
C LEU A 28 -12.39 3.36 33.91
N LEU A 29 -13.01 4.54 33.94
CA LEU A 29 -13.54 5.17 32.73
C LEU A 29 -12.50 6.12 32.13
N GLY A 30 -11.97 5.73 30.97
CA GLY A 30 -11.42 6.71 30.01
C GLY A 30 -9.94 6.63 29.73
N SER A 31 -9.45 5.48 29.26
CA SER A 31 -8.35 5.48 28.29
C SER A 31 -8.88 4.97 26.97
N ALA A 32 -9.65 5.83 26.28
CA ALA A 32 -9.89 5.64 24.86
C ALA A 32 -8.55 5.95 24.18
N ALA A 33 -7.76 4.92 23.90
CA ALA A 33 -6.57 5.06 23.08
C ALA A 33 -7.00 5.71 21.76
N ALA A 34 -6.59 6.97 21.54
CA ALA A 34 -6.77 7.61 20.26
C ALA A 34 -6.02 6.76 19.24
N ALA A 35 -6.75 6.02 18.42
CA ALA A 35 -6.18 5.28 17.31
C ALA A 35 -5.53 6.32 16.39
N ALA A 36 -4.19 6.34 16.37
CA ALA A 36 -3.46 7.25 15.50
C ALA A 36 -3.93 7.02 14.06
N ALA A 37 -4.32 8.10 13.38
CA ALA A 37 -4.71 8.02 11.99
C ALA A 37 -3.55 7.42 11.18
N PRO A 38 -3.83 6.46 10.27
CA PRO A 38 -2.77 5.82 9.51
C PRO A 38 -2.03 6.86 8.65
N ALA A 39 -0.70 6.78 8.66
CA ALA A 39 0.16 7.74 7.96
C ALA A 39 -0.08 7.68 6.45
N THR A 40 -0.08 8.83 5.78
CA THR A 40 -0.13 8.89 4.31
C THR A 40 1.23 8.50 3.74
N VAL A 41 1.25 7.56 2.82
CA VAL A 41 2.49 7.04 2.18
C VAL A 41 2.60 7.41 0.70
N GLY A 42 1.53 7.94 0.11
CA GLY A 42 1.47 8.32 -1.29
C GLY A 42 0.11 8.88 -1.68
N ALA A 43 -0.08 9.06 -2.98
CA ALA A 43 -1.33 9.50 -3.58
C ALA A 43 -1.61 8.73 -4.89
N VAL A 44 -2.87 8.76 -5.32
CA VAL A 44 -3.29 8.20 -6.60
C VAL A 44 -2.98 9.20 -7.72
N ASP A 45 -2.15 8.80 -8.68
CA ASP A 45 -1.82 9.60 -9.86
C ASP A 45 -2.86 9.39 -10.96
N LYS A 46 -3.33 8.14 -11.16
CA LYS A 46 -4.39 7.81 -12.13
C LYS A 46 -5.31 6.72 -11.60
N ALA A 47 -6.59 6.86 -11.90
CA ALA A 47 -7.60 5.85 -11.62
C ALA A 47 -8.52 5.69 -12.83
N GLN A 48 -8.86 4.44 -13.17
CA GLN A 48 -9.80 4.09 -14.23
C GLN A 48 -10.70 2.98 -13.72
N GLY A 49 -12.01 3.13 -13.93
CA GLY A 49 -13.01 2.18 -13.45
C GLY A 49 -13.13 2.16 -11.92
N GLN A 50 -13.57 1.04 -11.37
CA GLN A 50 -13.75 0.88 -9.92
C GLN A 50 -12.40 0.62 -9.23
N VAL A 51 -11.99 1.56 -8.38
CA VAL A 51 -10.76 1.47 -7.59
C VAL A 51 -11.05 1.82 -6.14
N GLU A 52 -10.59 0.99 -5.22
CA GLU A 52 -10.85 1.13 -3.79
C GLU A 52 -9.60 0.83 -2.96
N ALA A 53 -9.45 1.53 -1.84
CA ALA A 53 -8.62 1.13 -0.71
C ALA A 53 -9.50 0.51 0.37
N SER A 54 -8.91 -0.30 1.26
CA SER A 54 -9.59 -0.71 2.48
C SER A 54 -8.62 -0.87 3.64
N GLN A 55 -9.06 -0.46 4.83
CA GLN A 55 -8.37 -0.68 6.10
C GLN A 55 -9.36 -1.30 7.09
N ALA A 56 -8.94 -2.34 7.82
CA ALA A 56 -9.79 -3.08 8.75
C ALA A 56 -11.15 -3.54 8.14
N GLY A 57 -11.23 -3.71 6.82
CA GLY A 57 -12.45 -4.13 6.11
C GLY A 57 -13.40 -2.99 5.70
N VAL A 58 -13.08 -1.74 6.04
CA VAL A 58 -13.84 -0.56 5.61
C VAL A 58 -13.35 -0.12 4.23
N PRO A 59 -14.18 -0.21 3.17
CA PRO A 59 -13.80 0.24 1.83
C PRO A 59 -13.86 1.77 1.71
N ARG A 60 -13.02 2.30 0.83
CA ARG A 60 -12.93 3.72 0.46
C ARG A 60 -12.61 3.84 -1.01
N ASP A 61 -13.44 4.54 -1.75
CA ASP A 61 -13.19 4.81 -3.18
C ASP A 61 -11.94 5.67 -3.34
N LEU A 62 -11.15 5.35 -4.37
CA LEU A 62 -9.93 6.05 -4.72
C LEU A 62 -10.13 6.81 -6.03
N ALA A 63 -10.25 8.12 -5.93
CA ALA A 63 -10.15 9.04 -7.06
C ALA A 63 -8.70 9.50 -7.25
N VAL A 64 -8.43 10.19 -8.36
CA VAL A 64 -7.16 10.91 -8.57
C VAL A 64 -6.90 11.86 -7.40
N ALA A 65 -5.63 11.96 -6.98
CA ALA A 65 -5.15 12.70 -5.81
C ALA A 65 -5.63 12.16 -4.44
N ALA A 66 -6.43 11.09 -4.39
CA ALA A 66 -6.80 10.47 -3.12
C ALA A 66 -5.54 9.93 -2.39
N PRO A 67 -5.46 10.07 -1.06
CA PRO A 67 -4.31 9.59 -0.30
C PRO A 67 -4.29 8.06 -0.26
N VAL A 68 -3.10 7.51 -0.41
CA VAL A 68 -2.76 6.12 -0.10
C VAL A 68 -2.18 6.09 1.29
N LEU A 69 -2.78 5.30 2.16
CA LEU A 69 -2.42 5.20 3.57
C LEU A 69 -1.60 3.95 3.84
N PHE A 70 -0.74 4.01 4.86
CA PHE A 70 0.00 2.86 5.32
C PHE A 70 -0.95 1.71 5.70
N GLY A 71 -0.67 0.50 5.22
CA GLY A 71 -1.52 -0.67 5.45
C GLY A 71 -2.78 -0.73 4.57
N ASP A 72 -2.94 0.18 3.60
CA ASP A 72 -4.04 0.10 2.64
C ASP A 72 -3.97 -1.19 1.83
N ARG A 73 -5.14 -1.83 1.68
CA ARG A 73 -5.38 -2.88 0.70
C ARG A 73 -6.05 -2.27 -0.52
N LEU A 74 -5.27 -2.05 -1.56
CA LEU A 74 -5.71 -1.50 -2.84
C LEU A 74 -6.37 -2.61 -3.67
N ARG A 75 -7.51 -2.28 -4.28
CA ARG A 75 -8.30 -3.20 -5.10
C ARG A 75 -8.78 -2.50 -6.37
N THR A 76 -8.69 -3.21 -7.49
CA THR A 76 -9.23 -2.79 -8.79
C THR A 76 -10.31 -3.77 -9.23
N GLY A 77 -11.38 -3.26 -9.82
CA GLY A 77 -12.46 -4.03 -10.43
C GLY A 77 -12.09 -4.62 -11.81
N PRO A 78 -13.06 -5.22 -12.51
CA PRO A 78 -12.93 -5.60 -13.92
C PRO A 78 -12.62 -4.38 -14.80
N ALA A 79 -11.71 -4.51 -15.77
CA ALA A 79 -11.27 -3.41 -16.66
C ALA A 79 -10.76 -2.14 -15.94
N ALA A 80 -10.55 -2.19 -14.63
CA ALA A 80 -10.05 -1.08 -13.85
C ALA A 80 -8.51 -1.04 -13.84
N ARG A 81 -7.97 0.16 -13.63
CA ARG A 81 -6.54 0.44 -13.49
C ARG A 81 -6.31 1.46 -12.39
N LEU A 82 -5.22 1.27 -11.65
CA LEU A 82 -4.77 2.20 -10.62
C LEU A 82 -3.28 2.46 -10.80
N GLU A 83 -2.88 3.73 -10.77
CA GLU A 83 -1.49 4.17 -10.66
C GLU A 83 -1.39 5.02 -9.41
N ALA A 84 -0.55 4.60 -8.48
CA ALA A 84 -0.29 5.31 -7.24
C ALA A 84 1.20 5.64 -7.15
N LYS A 85 1.51 6.84 -6.68
CA LYS A 85 2.86 7.30 -6.45
C LYS A 85 3.11 7.47 -4.96
N LEU A 86 4.14 6.80 -4.46
CA LEU A 86 4.56 6.87 -3.07
C LEU A 86 5.47 8.07 -2.84
N ALA A 87 5.63 8.45 -1.57
CA ALA A 87 6.42 9.62 -1.17
C ALA A 87 7.91 9.53 -1.55
N ASP A 88 8.45 8.33 -1.73
CA ASP A 88 9.84 8.11 -2.19
C ASP A 88 10.00 8.20 -3.72
N GLY A 89 8.91 8.45 -4.44
CA GLY A 89 8.85 8.47 -5.90
C GLY A 89 8.57 7.12 -6.55
N THR A 90 8.41 6.04 -5.79
CA THR A 90 8.00 4.74 -6.32
C THR A 90 6.62 4.86 -6.96
N VAL A 91 6.46 4.33 -8.17
CA VAL A 91 5.18 4.25 -8.90
C VAL A 91 4.70 2.81 -8.93
N LEU A 92 3.48 2.59 -8.46
CA LEU A 92 2.79 1.32 -8.42
C LEU A 92 1.60 1.36 -9.37
N THR A 93 1.64 0.56 -10.42
CA THR A 93 0.49 0.36 -11.30
C THR A 93 -0.13 -1.00 -11.02
N LEU A 94 -1.45 -1.05 -10.87
CA LEU A 94 -2.24 -2.26 -10.65
C LEU A 94 -3.24 -2.43 -11.80
N GLY A 95 -3.17 -3.58 -12.44
CA GLY A 95 -4.09 -4.04 -13.49
C GLY A 95 -5.47 -4.41 -12.93
N GLU A 96 -6.30 -5.01 -13.76
CA GLU A 96 -7.67 -5.38 -13.39
C GLU A 96 -7.71 -6.53 -12.38
N LYS A 97 -8.81 -6.58 -11.60
CA LYS A 97 -9.03 -7.62 -10.57
C LYS A 97 -7.82 -7.77 -9.63
N GLY A 98 -7.12 -6.66 -9.43
CA GLY A 98 -5.88 -6.58 -8.71
C GLY A 98 -6.11 -6.42 -7.22
N ARG A 99 -5.20 -6.98 -6.43
CA ARG A 99 -5.17 -6.81 -4.98
C ARG A 99 -3.73 -6.61 -4.54
N LEU A 100 -3.42 -5.41 -4.08
CA LEU A 100 -2.10 -5.02 -3.60
C LEU A 100 -2.22 -4.48 -2.18
N THR A 101 -1.27 -4.80 -1.31
CA THR A 101 -1.17 -4.27 0.05
C THR A 101 0.17 -3.62 0.25
N VAL A 102 0.19 -2.44 0.88
CA VAL A 102 1.42 -1.76 1.31
C VAL A 102 1.73 -2.21 2.74
N ASP A 103 2.53 -3.26 2.89
CA ASP A 103 2.80 -3.88 4.19
C ASP A 103 3.83 -3.11 5.02
N LYS A 104 4.82 -2.53 4.34
CA LYS A 104 5.88 -1.73 4.97
C LYS A 104 6.28 -0.58 4.07
N PHE A 105 6.33 0.62 4.63
CA PHE A 105 6.91 1.78 3.99
C PHE A 105 7.67 2.58 5.04
N VAL A 106 8.99 2.45 5.04
CA VAL A 106 9.90 3.20 5.90
C VAL A 106 10.77 4.04 4.98
N TYR A 107 10.53 5.33 4.99
CA TYR A 107 11.21 6.31 4.15
C TYR A 107 11.41 7.60 4.96
N ASP A 108 12.61 8.15 4.87
CA ASP A 108 12.97 9.45 5.42
C ASP A 108 13.67 10.20 4.27
N PRO A 109 13.14 11.34 3.80
CA PRO A 109 13.73 12.07 2.67
C PRO A 109 15.12 12.64 2.97
N ASP A 110 15.45 12.83 4.26
CA ASP A 110 16.71 13.39 4.74
C ASP A 110 17.76 12.31 5.05
N ARG A 111 17.38 11.02 4.93
CA ARG A 111 18.28 9.88 5.17
C ARG A 111 18.30 8.94 3.98
N ASP A 112 19.45 8.32 3.80
CA ASP A 112 19.62 7.29 2.79
C ASP A 112 19.04 5.95 3.23
N GLY A 113 18.56 5.19 2.24
CA GLY A 113 17.98 3.86 2.44
C GLY A 113 16.52 3.89 2.86
N GLY A 114 16.05 2.77 3.40
CA GLY A 114 14.65 2.57 3.75
C GLY A 114 14.22 1.12 3.54
N ARG A 115 12.92 0.89 3.71
CA ARG A 115 12.33 -0.43 3.46
C ARG A 115 10.93 -0.30 2.89
N LEU A 116 10.72 -0.95 1.75
CA LEU A 116 9.42 -1.12 1.12
C LEU A 116 9.09 -2.61 1.05
N ALA A 117 7.95 -2.99 1.62
CA ALA A 117 7.40 -4.33 1.44
C ALA A 117 5.97 -4.21 0.91
N LEU A 118 5.74 -4.89 -0.21
CA LEU A 118 4.44 -4.96 -0.87
C LEU A 118 3.98 -6.41 -0.92
N THR A 119 2.68 -6.62 -0.88
CA THR A 119 2.06 -7.93 -1.14
C THR A 119 1.06 -7.79 -2.26
N VAL A 120 1.32 -8.46 -3.37
CA VAL A 120 0.41 -8.60 -4.49
C VAL A 120 -0.26 -9.97 -4.40
N LYS A 121 -1.58 -9.99 -4.18
CA LYS A 121 -2.35 -11.24 -4.10
C LYS A 121 -2.91 -11.67 -5.45
N SER A 122 -3.25 -10.72 -6.31
CA SER A 122 -3.84 -10.98 -7.63
C SER A 122 -3.68 -9.77 -8.54
N GLY A 123 -3.93 -9.99 -9.82
CA GLY A 123 -3.80 -8.99 -10.88
C GLY A 123 -2.37 -8.84 -11.38
N ALA A 124 -2.24 -8.21 -12.54
CA ALA A 124 -0.95 -7.76 -13.03
C ALA A 124 -0.55 -6.47 -12.32
N PHE A 125 0.75 -6.24 -12.17
CA PHE A 125 1.28 -5.02 -11.58
C PHE A 125 2.53 -4.57 -12.32
N LEU A 126 2.78 -3.27 -12.29
CA LEU A 126 4.05 -2.66 -12.64
C LEU A 126 4.59 -1.95 -11.40
N PHE A 127 5.83 -2.26 -11.07
CA PHE A 127 6.59 -1.55 -10.05
C PHE A 127 7.68 -0.75 -10.76
N VAL A 128 7.70 0.56 -10.54
CA VAL A 128 8.81 1.44 -10.92
C VAL A 128 9.38 1.98 -9.61
N GLY A 129 10.58 1.57 -9.24
CA GLY A 129 11.09 1.97 -7.95
C GLY A 129 11.57 3.42 -7.87
N GLY A 130 11.63 3.90 -6.63
CA GLY A 130 11.96 5.27 -6.27
C GLY A 130 13.30 5.39 -5.54
N ARG A 131 13.36 6.32 -4.59
CA ARG A 131 14.60 6.65 -3.88
C ARG A 131 15.06 5.54 -2.94
N ILE A 132 14.16 4.73 -2.39
CA ILE A 132 14.52 3.64 -1.45
C ILE A 132 15.43 2.61 -2.12
N GLU A 133 15.16 2.24 -3.37
CA GLU A 133 15.97 1.26 -4.11
C GLU A 133 17.25 1.84 -4.72
N GLY A 134 17.50 3.14 -4.51
CA GLY A 134 18.61 3.89 -5.08
C GLY A 134 20.00 3.41 -4.63
N PRO A 135 21.06 4.17 -4.97
CA PRO A 135 22.45 3.75 -4.81
C PRO A 135 22.83 3.29 -3.40
N THR A 136 22.12 3.78 -2.39
CA THR A 136 22.37 3.56 -0.97
C THR A 136 21.76 2.26 -0.41
N GLY A 137 21.02 1.50 -1.22
CA GLY A 137 20.76 0.08 -0.96
C GLY A 137 19.63 -0.22 0.03
N GLY A 138 18.50 0.49 -0.07
CA GLY A 138 17.29 0.10 0.65
C GLY A 138 16.74 -1.25 0.18
N HIS A 139 15.93 -1.87 1.03
CA HIS A 139 15.35 -3.19 0.76
C HIS A 139 13.93 -3.05 0.21
N VAL A 140 13.71 -3.51 -1.02
CA VAL A 140 12.39 -3.59 -1.65
C VAL A 140 12.03 -5.06 -1.89
N ASP A 141 11.01 -5.52 -1.16
CA ASP A 141 10.47 -6.87 -1.25
C ASP A 141 9.04 -6.84 -1.79
N ILE A 142 8.76 -7.55 -2.88
CA ILE A 142 7.40 -7.73 -3.41
C ILE A 142 6.98 -9.19 -3.26
N HIS A 143 6.04 -9.45 -2.36
CA HIS A 143 5.47 -10.77 -2.15
C HIS A 143 4.39 -11.04 -3.18
N THR A 144 4.46 -12.19 -3.82
CA THR A 144 3.51 -12.65 -4.83
C THR A 144 3.04 -14.06 -4.48
N PRO A 145 1.99 -14.60 -5.12
CA PRO A 145 1.51 -15.95 -4.86
C PRO A 145 2.56 -17.04 -5.13
N VAL A 146 3.56 -16.76 -5.97
CA VAL A 146 4.59 -17.74 -6.35
C VAL A 146 5.91 -17.58 -5.59
N GLY A 147 6.12 -16.47 -4.89
CA GLY A 147 7.37 -16.19 -4.18
C GLY A 147 7.61 -14.72 -3.92
N THR A 148 8.83 -14.39 -3.50
CA THR A 148 9.25 -13.02 -3.18
C THR A 148 10.19 -12.50 -4.26
N LEU A 149 9.91 -11.29 -4.74
CA LEU A 149 10.80 -10.52 -5.61
C LEU A 149 11.65 -9.59 -4.76
N GLY A 150 12.96 -9.72 -4.85
CA GLY A 150 13.92 -8.73 -4.38
C GLY A 150 14.28 -7.78 -5.52
N VAL A 151 14.00 -6.50 -5.35
CA VAL A 151 14.13 -5.46 -6.38
C VAL A 151 15.28 -4.51 -6.02
N ARG A 152 16.13 -4.18 -7.02
CA ARG A 152 17.20 -3.19 -6.88
C ARG A 152 17.30 -2.29 -8.11
N GLY A 153 16.78 -1.07 -8.00
CA GLY A 153 16.88 -0.06 -9.05
C GLY A 153 16.08 -0.45 -10.30
N THR A 154 14.85 -0.98 -10.14
CA THR A 154 14.15 -1.64 -11.25
C THR A 154 12.78 -1.12 -11.57
N THR A 155 12.47 -1.31 -12.85
CA THR A 155 11.12 -1.41 -13.36
C THR A 155 10.81 -2.87 -13.63
N VAL A 156 9.81 -3.42 -12.95
CA VAL A 156 9.44 -4.83 -13.06
C VAL A 156 7.93 -4.98 -13.20
N TRP A 157 7.53 -5.79 -14.18
CA TRP A 157 6.15 -6.25 -14.34
C TRP A 157 6.00 -7.65 -13.75
N GLY A 158 4.87 -7.92 -13.12
CA GLY A 158 4.50 -9.25 -12.67
C GLY A 158 3.00 -9.50 -12.80
N GLY A 159 2.61 -10.74 -13.09
CA GLY A 159 1.20 -11.08 -13.24
C GLY A 159 0.97 -12.44 -13.87
N HIS A 160 -0.30 -12.87 -13.88
CA HIS A 160 -0.69 -14.08 -14.59
C HIS A 160 -0.69 -13.87 -16.10
N ILE A 161 0.00 -14.73 -16.83
CA ILE A 161 0.08 -14.73 -18.30
C ILE A 161 0.42 -16.13 -18.81
N ASP A 162 -0.08 -16.49 -19.99
CA ASP A 162 0.20 -17.78 -20.65
C ASP A 162 0.04 -19.02 -19.72
N GLY A 163 -0.97 -19.00 -18.85
CA GLY A 163 -1.27 -20.10 -17.91
C GLY A 163 -0.35 -20.22 -16.69
N GLY A 164 0.58 -19.28 -16.48
CA GLY A 164 1.47 -19.22 -15.33
C GLY A 164 1.54 -17.84 -14.70
N PHE A 165 2.42 -17.66 -13.73
CA PHE A 165 2.81 -16.35 -13.21
C PHE A 165 4.12 -15.93 -13.88
N GLY A 166 4.09 -14.81 -14.58
CA GLY A 166 5.24 -14.25 -15.26
C GLY A 166 5.83 -13.07 -14.49
N VAL A 167 7.15 -12.91 -14.61
CA VAL A 167 7.88 -11.73 -14.14
C VAL A 167 8.77 -11.25 -15.29
N LEU A 168 8.71 -9.97 -15.61
CA LEU A 168 9.46 -9.34 -16.69
C LEU A 168 10.21 -8.11 -16.15
N VAL A 169 11.52 -8.07 -16.35
CA VAL A 169 12.37 -6.95 -15.91
C VAL A 169 12.57 -5.98 -17.07
N LEU A 170 12.12 -4.75 -16.89
CA LEU A 170 12.22 -3.67 -17.89
C LEU A 170 13.48 -2.82 -17.68
N SER A 171 13.97 -2.72 -16.44
CA SER A 171 15.23 -2.07 -16.09
C SER A 171 15.83 -2.67 -14.81
N GLY A 172 17.15 -2.53 -14.62
CA GLY A 172 17.86 -3.01 -13.43
C GLY A 172 17.92 -4.54 -13.28
N GLU A 173 17.90 -5.03 -12.04
CA GLU A 173 18.01 -6.45 -11.67
C GLU A 173 16.97 -6.87 -10.62
N VAL A 174 16.31 -8.01 -10.86
CA VAL A 174 15.32 -8.60 -9.94
C VAL A 174 15.67 -10.04 -9.64
N SER A 175 15.62 -10.41 -8.36
CA SER A 175 15.71 -11.79 -7.92
C SER A 175 14.32 -12.31 -7.55
N LEU A 176 13.91 -13.44 -8.13
CA LEU A 176 12.71 -14.15 -7.73
C LEU A 176 13.10 -15.39 -6.93
N LYS A 177 12.72 -15.41 -5.65
CA LYS A 177 12.89 -16.56 -4.75
C LYS A 177 11.55 -17.25 -4.54
N THR A 178 11.48 -18.53 -4.89
CA THR A 178 10.33 -19.40 -4.64
C THR A 178 10.74 -20.58 -3.75
N PRO A 179 9.79 -21.34 -3.18
CA PRO A 179 10.12 -22.56 -2.44
C PRO A 179 10.88 -23.61 -3.26
N ARG A 180 10.82 -23.55 -4.59
CA ARG A 180 11.40 -24.53 -5.50
C ARG A 180 12.68 -24.09 -6.20
N GLY A 181 13.11 -22.84 -6.01
CA GLY A 181 14.32 -22.33 -6.63
C GLY A 181 14.41 -20.82 -6.60
N THR A 182 15.52 -20.30 -7.11
CA THR A 182 15.74 -18.86 -7.26
C THR A 182 16.21 -18.58 -8.66
N VAL A 183 15.73 -17.49 -9.25
CA VAL A 183 16.19 -17.00 -10.55
C VAL A 183 16.48 -15.50 -10.43
N THR A 184 17.59 -15.07 -11.01
CA THR A 184 17.93 -13.64 -11.12
C THR A 184 17.78 -13.22 -12.57
N MET A 185 17.12 -12.10 -12.78
CA MET A 185 16.79 -11.54 -14.10
C MET A 185 17.33 -10.12 -14.20
N ARG A 186 17.84 -9.78 -15.37
CA ARG A 186 18.27 -8.42 -15.72
C ARG A 186 17.31 -7.80 -16.74
N LYS A 187 17.48 -6.51 -17.02
CA LYS A 187 16.77 -5.79 -18.10
C LYS A 187 16.59 -6.65 -19.36
N GLY A 188 15.34 -6.73 -19.82
CA GLY A 188 14.93 -7.47 -21.01
C GLY A 188 14.66 -8.95 -20.77
N GLN A 189 14.96 -9.50 -19.59
CA GLN A 189 14.71 -10.89 -19.25
C GLN A 189 13.43 -11.04 -18.45
N GLY A 190 12.79 -12.20 -18.60
CA GLY A 190 11.71 -12.64 -17.74
C GLY A 190 11.82 -14.11 -17.38
N THR A 191 10.94 -14.54 -16.49
CA THR A 191 10.78 -15.93 -16.03
C THR A 191 9.30 -16.27 -15.92
N MET A 192 8.97 -17.55 -16.08
CA MET A 192 7.65 -18.10 -15.83
C MET A 192 7.70 -19.06 -14.66
N VAL A 193 6.71 -18.95 -13.77
CA VAL A 193 6.44 -19.94 -12.72
C VAL A 193 5.10 -20.57 -13.00
N TYR A 194 5.10 -21.86 -13.26
CA TYR A 194 3.89 -22.68 -13.41
C TYR A 194 3.62 -23.41 -12.11
N ASP A 195 2.35 -23.74 -11.89
CA ASP A 195 1.95 -24.51 -10.71
C ASP A 195 2.78 -25.80 -10.58
N GLY A 196 3.20 -26.11 -9.36
CA GLY A 196 4.02 -27.29 -9.13
C GLY A 196 5.50 -27.18 -9.55
N LYS A 197 5.94 -26.10 -10.21
CA LYS A 197 7.28 -26.05 -10.84
C LYS A 197 8.21 -24.99 -10.24
N ALA A 198 9.51 -25.18 -10.44
CA ALA A 198 10.51 -24.14 -10.20
C ALA A 198 10.39 -23.03 -11.27
N PRO A 199 10.89 -21.81 -11.01
CA PRO A 199 10.95 -20.76 -12.03
C PRO A 199 11.75 -21.23 -13.24
N SER A 200 11.30 -20.86 -14.44
CA SER A 200 12.10 -21.06 -15.65
C SER A 200 13.40 -20.24 -15.57
N GLY A 201 14.39 -20.60 -16.37
CA GLY A 201 15.59 -19.76 -16.53
C GLY A 201 15.23 -18.35 -16.99
N ALA A 202 16.06 -17.37 -16.61
CA ALA A 202 15.93 -16.00 -17.08
C ALA A 202 16.26 -15.94 -18.57
N ALA A 203 15.27 -15.54 -19.38
CA ALA A 203 15.42 -15.43 -20.82
C ALA A 203 14.64 -14.22 -21.35
N PRO A 204 15.05 -13.62 -22.48
CA PRO A 204 14.22 -12.66 -23.18
C PRO A 204 12.85 -13.25 -23.51
N TRP A 205 11.81 -12.44 -23.34
CA TRP A 205 10.48 -12.81 -23.80
C TRP A 205 10.28 -12.39 -25.25
N PRO A 206 9.48 -13.14 -26.03
CA PRO A 206 9.10 -12.71 -27.36
C PRO A 206 8.18 -11.46 -27.27
N ASP A 207 8.28 -10.58 -28.27
CA ASP A 207 7.62 -9.27 -28.26
C ASP A 207 6.10 -9.35 -28.07
N ASP A 208 5.46 -10.39 -28.61
CA ASP A 208 4.02 -10.63 -28.45
C ASP A 208 3.63 -10.81 -26.98
N ARG A 209 4.45 -11.51 -26.18
CA ARG A 209 4.21 -11.71 -24.75
C ARG A 209 4.47 -10.42 -23.98
N VAL A 210 5.53 -9.68 -24.34
CA VAL A 210 5.82 -8.37 -23.73
C VAL A 210 4.67 -7.40 -23.94
N ASN A 211 4.15 -7.30 -25.17
CA ASN A 211 3.03 -6.42 -25.51
C ASN A 211 1.76 -6.79 -24.74
N ARG A 212 1.43 -8.09 -24.63
CA ARG A 212 0.31 -8.55 -23.80
C ARG A 212 0.49 -8.19 -22.33
N ALA A 213 1.70 -8.38 -21.78
CA ALA A 213 2.01 -8.02 -20.40
C ALA A 213 1.81 -6.51 -20.16
N VAL A 214 2.36 -5.65 -21.01
CA VAL A 214 2.20 -4.18 -20.91
C VAL A 214 0.74 -3.76 -21.02
N ALA A 215 -0.06 -4.40 -21.89
CA ALA A 215 -1.48 -4.11 -22.02
C ALA A 215 -2.29 -4.36 -20.72
N THR A 216 -1.84 -5.28 -19.86
CA THR A 216 -2.51 -5.56 -18.56
C THR A 216 -2.38 -4.44 -17.54
N ILE A 217 -1.44 -3.50 -17.75
CA ILE A 217 -1.19 -2.36 -16.85
C ILE A 217 -1.37 -1.01 -17.57
N SER A 218 -1.66 -1.03 -18.87
CA SER A 218 -1.92 0.17 -19.64
C SER A 218 -3.30 0.74 -19.33
N PHE A 219 -3.37 2.06 -19.26
CA PHE A 219 -4.62 2.83 -19.18
C PHE A 219 -5.21 2.98 -20.57
N ASP A 220 -6.54 2.97 -20.65
CA ASP A 220 -7.23 3.31 -21.87
C ASP A 220 -7.28 4.84 -22.00
N PRO A 221 -6.68 5.44 -23.04
CA PRO A 221 -6.67 6.89 -23.22
C PRO A 221 -8.09 7.49 -23.33
N ALA A 222 -9.10 6.71 -23.70
CA ALA A 222 -10.48 7.19 -23.81
C ALA A 222 -11.22 7.26 -22.45
N THR A 223 -10.70 6.62 -21.40
CA THR A 223 -11.35 6.56 -20.07
C THR A 223 -10.47 7.03 -18.92
N ALA A 224 -9.19 7.31 -19.18
CA ALA A 224 -8.34 8.02 -18.25
C ALA A 224 -8.99 9.37 -17.97
N SER A 225 -9.36 9.61 -16.70
CA SER A 225 -9.86 10.91 -16.26
C SER A 225 -8.75 11.91 -16.49
N GLU A 226 -8.85 12.67 -17.58
CA GLU A 226 -7.85 13.66 -17.97
C GLU A 226 -7.64 14.59 -16.77
N PRO A 227 -6.42 14.69 -16.20
CA PRO A 227 -6.15 15.70 -15.19
C PRO A 227 -6.46 17.02 -15.85
N ALA A 228 -7.40 17.78 -15.29
CA ALA A 228 -7.93 19.03 -15.84
C ALA A 228 -6.81 19.81 -16.54
N ALA A 229 -6.74 19.65 -17.86
CA ALA A 229 -5.84 20.41 -18.68
C ALA A 229 -6.33 21.84 -18.51
N SER A 230 -5.58 22.60 -17.72
CA SER A 230 -5.55 24.06 -17.80
C SER A 230 -5.73 24.44 -19.25
N GLU A 231 -6.75 25.25 -19.54
CA GLU A 231 -7.12 25.68 -20.88
C GLU A 231 -5.87 25.87 -21.74
N PRO A 232 -5.83 25.37 -22.99
CA PRO A 232 -4.74 25.72 -23.87
C PRO A 232 -4.69 27.25 -23.91
N LEU A 233 -3.58 27.82 -23.44
CA LEU A 233 -3.26 29.21 -23.71
C LEU A 233 -3.13 29.32 -25.23
N THR A 234 -4.24 29.58 -25.90
CA THR A 234 -4.28 29.88 -27.31
C THR A 234 -3.36 31.09 -27.49
N PHE A 235 -2.33 30.89 -28.32
CA PHE A 235 -1.34 31.90 -28.69
C PHE A 235 -1.97 33.24 -29.16
N ASP A 236 -3.24 33.21 -29.54
CA ASP A 236 -4.06 34.35 -29.97
C ASP A 236 -4.33 35.40 -28.88
N ARG A 237 -4.15 35.08 -27.58
CA ARG A 237 -4.33 36.06 -26.49
C ARG A 237 -3.07 36.88 -26.17
N LEU A 238 -1.92 36.56 -26.75
CA LEU A 238 -0.64 37.25 -26.50
C LEU A 238 -0.26 38.30 -27.56
N LEU A 239 -1.08 38.50 -28.59
CA LEU A 239 -0.81 39.44 -29.68
C LEU A 239 -1.71 40.70 -29.70
N HIS A 240 -2.63 40.87 -28.75
CA HIS A 240 -3.55 42.02 -28.73
C HIS A 240 -3.19 43.12 -27.71
N ASP A 241 -2.22 42.89 -26.80
CA ASP A 241 -1.87 43.85 -25.74
C ASP A 241 -0.51 44.57 -25.93
N VAL A 242 0.14 44.42 -27.09
CA VAL A 242 1.39 45.13 -27.39
C VAL A 242 1.32 45.76 -28.78
N LEU A 243 0.54 46.83 -28.95
CA LEU A 243 0.76 47.88 -29.96
C LEU A 243 -0.16 49.08 -29.66
N PRO A 244 0.32 50.10 -28.92
CA PRO A 244 -0.33 51.42 -28.93
C PRO A 244 -0.10 52.09 -30.28
N ALA A 245 -1.17 52.70 -30.78
CA ALA A 245 -1.26 53.46 -32.03
C ALA A 245 -0.08 54.41 -32.28
N ARG A 246 0.45 54.37 -33.50
CA ARG A 246 1.02 55.52 -34.22
C ARG A 246 0.79 55.37 -35.71
#